data_AF-A0A956S2P5-F1
#
_entry.id   AF-A0A956S2P5-F1
#
_cell.length_a   1.000
_cell.length_b   1.000
_cell.length_c   1.000
_cell.angle_alpha   90.00
_cell.angle_beta   90.00
_cell.angle_gamma   90.00
#
_symmetry.space_group_name_H-M   'P 1'
#
loop_
_entity.id
_entity.type
_entity.pdbx_description
1 polymer ?
#
loop_
_entity_poly.entity_id
_entity_poly.type
_entity_poly.pdbx_seq_one_letter_code
_entity_poly.pdbx_strand_id
1 'polypeptide(L)'
;MNAHLALNPVDDGSRMLLCRVVGDIVSTIKNKQLTGEKLLLVQPVDLDTHTPMGNELIAVDRAQAGDGDLVLVNKEGGSARMILKKPTTPVQAVIVAVVDGMDITSSVRTNTDS
;
A
#
# COMPACT_ATOMS: atom_id res chain seq x y z
N MET A 1 -12.55 30.66 7.30
CA MET A 1 -12.75 29.56 6.34
C MET A 1 -11.71 29.69 5.25
N ASN A 2 -10.59 28.99 5.35
CA ASN A 2 -9.64 28.88 4.23
C ASN A 2 -9.08 27.46 4.20
N ALA A 3 -9.53 26.73 3.19
CA ALA A 3 -9.12 25.39 2.83
C ALA A 3 -7.67 25.42 2.31
N HIS A 4 -6.76 24.78 3.03
CA HIS A 4 -5.45 24.44 2.50
C HIS A 4 -4.90 23.17 3.17
N LEU A 5 -5.64 22.06 3.03
CA LEU A 5 -5.07 20.71 3.08
C LEU A 5 -5.18 20.13 1.67
N ALA A 6 -4.18 20.39 0.85
CA ALA A 6 -3.98 19.67 -0.40
C ALA A 6 -2.72 18.81 -0.26
N LEU A 7 -2.77 17.80 0.62
CA LEU A 7 -1.87 16.65 0.53
C LEU A 7 -2.57 15.59 -0.31
N ASN A 8 -2.59 15.78 -1.62
CA ASN A 8 -3.02 14.75 -2.57
C ASN A 8 -2.09 14.72 -3.78
N PRO A 9 -0.95 14.06 -3.61
CA PRO A 9 -0.51 13.10 -4.61
C PRO A 9 -0.18 11.75 -3.95
N VAL A 10 -0.77 10.65 -4.46
CA VAL A 10 -0.46 9.26 -4.06
C VAL A 10 0.90 8.78 -4.61
N ASP A 11 1.77 9.73 -4.97
CA ASP A 11 3.09 9.50 -5.56
C ASP A 11 4.07 10.60 -5.13
N ASP A 12 4.25 10.78 -3.82
CA ASP A 12 5.31 11.62 -3.23
C ASP A 12 6.71 10.95 -3.27
N GLY A 13 6.81 9.78 -3.93
CA GLY A 13 8.00 8.92 -3.90
C GLY A 13 8.04 7.95 -2.71
N SER A 14 7.02 7.93 -1.84
CA SER A 14 6.88 6.97 -0.77
C SER A 14 6.72 5.56 -1.32
N ARG A 15 7.65 4.68 -0.91
CA ARG A 15 7.71 3.28 -1.37
C ARG A 15 6.76 2.35 -0.61
N MET A 16 6.14 2.85 0.46
CA MET A 16 5.15 2.15 1.27
C MET A 16 3.87 2.98 1.31
N LEU A 17 2.72 2.33 1.20
CA LEU A 17 1.40 2.93 1.25
C LEU A 17 0.55 2.26 2.32
N LEU A 18 -0.22 3.05 3.06
CA LEU A 18 -1.33 2.54 3.84
C LEU A 18 -2.52 2.34 2.90
N CYS A 19 -3.07 1.13 2.86
CA CYS A 19 -4.19 0.80 2.00
C CYS A 19 -5.26 0.04 2.77
N ARG A 20 -6.49 0.06 2.26
CA ARG A 20 -7.55 -0.87 2.65
C ARG A 20 -7.74 -1.90 1.54
N VAL A 21 -7.91 -3.17 1.92
CA VAL A 21 -8.31 -4.22 0.98
C VAL A 21 -9.78 -4.02 0.59
N VAL A 22 -10.03 -4.03 -0.72
CA VAL A 22 -11.37 -3.83 -1.31
C VAL A 22 -11.93 -5.14 -1.88
N GLY A 23 -11.07 -6.13 -2.12
CA GLY A 23 -11.51 -7.47 -2.52
C GLY A 23 -10.43 -8.31 -3.20
N ASP A 24 -10.84 -9.50 -3.61
CA ASP A 24 -10.00 -10.47 -4.31
C ASP A 24 -9.97 -10.25 -5.83
N ILE A 25 -8.81 -10.47 -6.44
CA ILE A 25 -8.65 -10.50 -7.90
C ILE A 25 -8.35 -11.93 -8.35
N VAL A 26 -9.27 -12.49 -9.14
CA VAL A 26 -9.08 -13.78 -9.82
C VAL A 26 -8.74 -13.53 -11.29
N SER A 27 -7.74 -14.27 -11.78
CA SER A 27 -7.38 -14.25 -13.20
C SER A 27 -6.97 -15.66 -13.64
N THR A 28 -7.51 -16.11 -14.76
CA THR A 28 -7.18 -17.39 -15.38
C THR A 28 -5.95 -17.27 -16.29
N ILE A 29 -5.74 -16.10 -16.89
CA ILE A 29 -4.63 -15.81 -17.79
C ILE A 29 -3.73 -14.75 -17.15
N LYS A 30 -2.57 -15.18 -16.67
CA LYS A 30 -1.55 -14.32 -16.05
C LYS A 30 -0.14 -14.86 -16.31
N ASN A 31 0.88 -14.05 -16.01
CA ASN A 31 2.26 -14.51 -16.08
C ASN A 31 2.45 -15.74 -15.16
N LYS A 32 3.13 -16.77 -15.66
CA LYS A 32 3.34 -18.03 -14.92
C LYS A 32 3.97 -17.82 -13.54
N GLN A 33 4.80 -16.79 -13.36
CA GLN A 33 5.43 -16.45 -12.07
C GLN A 33 4.42 -16.01 -11.00
N LEU A 34 3.23 -15.54 -11.40
CA LEU A 34 2.12 -15.16 -10.52
C LEU A 34 1.14 -16.33 -10.24
N THR A 35 1.42 -17.52 -10.77
CA THR A 35 0.59 -18.70 -10.48
C THR A 35 0.70 -19.05 -9.00
N GLY A 36 -0.46 -19.25 -8.35
CA GLY A 36 -0.55 -19.56 -6.92
C GLY A 36 -0.34 -18.36 -6.00
N GLU A 37 -0.09 -17.16 -6.52
CA GLU A 37 -0.08 -15.94 -5.73
C GLU A 37 -1.52 -15.44 -5.54
N LYS A 38 -1.85 -15.05 -4.31
CA LYS A 38 -3.11 -14.38 -4.00
C LYS A 38 -2.99 -12.91 -4.38
N LEU A 39 -3.95 -12.42 -5.16
CA LEU A 39 -3.98 -11.04 -5.65
C LEU A 39 -5.14 -10.32 -5.00
N LEU A 40 -4.87 -9.16 -4.41
CA LEU A 40 -5.87 -8.32 -3.76
C LEU A 40 -5.92 -6.96 -4.45
N LEU A 41 -7.13 -6.43 -4.58
CA LEU A 41 -7.37 -5.03 -4.93
C LEU A 41 -7.30 -4.21 -3.65
N VAL A 42 -6.46 -3.18 -3.64
CA VAL A 42 -6.25 -2.32 -2.47
C VAL A 42 -6.42 -0.86 -2.84
N GLN A 43 -7.09 -0.11 -1.98
CA GLN A 43 -7.32 1.32 -2.10
C GLN A 43 -6.38 2.04 -1.12
N PRO A 44 -5.44 2.90 -1.58
CA PRO A 44 -4.68 3.75 -0.69
C PRO A 44 -5.60 4.64 0.14
N VAL A 45 -5.24 4.88 1.39
CA VAL A 45 -6.02 5.70 2.33
C VAL A 45 -5.14 6.73 3.03
N ASP A 46 -5.76 7.83 3.43
CA ASP A 46 -5.13 8.88 4.23
C ASP A 46 -4.71 8.36 5.61
N LEU A 47 -3.54 8.76 6.09
CA LEU A 47 -2.97 8.25 7.34
C LEU A 47 -3.83 8.61 8.56
N ASP A 48 -4.42 9.80 8.58
CA ASP A 48 -5.19 10.31 9.73
C ASP A 48 -6.66 9.89 9.63
N THR A 49 -7.29 10.16 8.49
CA THR A 49 -8.73 10.00 8.31
C THR A 49 -9.15 8.63 7.78
N HIS A 50 -8.20 7.82 7.28
CA HIS A 50 -8.45 6.57 6.56
C HIS A 50 -9.40 6.72 5.37
N THR A 51 -9.52 7.93 4.82
CA THR A 51 -10.36 8.18 3.64
C THR A 51 -9.64 7.72 2.37
N PRO A 52 -10.35 7.16 1.37
CA PRO A 52 -9.75 6.74 0.12
C PRO A 52 -8.98 7.86 -0.60
N MET A 53 -7.77 7.55 -1.06
CA MET A 53 -6.90 8.44 -1.80
C MET A 53 -6.42 7.81 -3.11
N GLY A 54 -6.46 8.59 -4.19
CA GLY A 54 -5.95 8.18 -5.51
C GLY A 54 -6.56 6.89 -6.03
N ASN A 55 -5.81 6.20 -6.89
CA ASN A 55 -6.29 5.02 -7.59
C ASN A 55 -6.00 3.74 -6.81
N GLU A 56 -6.94 2.80 -6.91
CA GLU A 56 -6.74 1.42 -6.49
C GLU A 56 -5.58 0.77 -7.25
N LEU A 57 -4.93 -0.20 -6.61
CA LEU A 57 -3.87 -0.99 -7.21
C LEU A 57 -4.02 -2.47 -6.86
N ILE A 58 -3.41 -3.32 -7.68
CA ILE A 58 -3.37 -4.77 -7.43
C ILE A 58 -2.07 -5.08 -6.69
N ALA A 59 -2.16 -5.76 -5.56
CA ALA A 59 -1.02 -6.20 -4.77
C ALA A 59 -1.03 -7.72 -4.58
N VAL A 60 0.16 -8.32 -4.51
CA VAL A 60 0.30 -9.72 -4.08
C VAL A 60 0.22 -9.77 -2.56
N ASP A 61 -0.59 -10.68 -2.03
CA ASP A 61 -0.74 -10.88 -0.59
C ASP A 61 0.35 -11.81 -0.03
N ARG A 62 1.18 -11.28 0.88
CA ARG A 62 2.15 -12.05 1.67
C ARG A 62 1.90 -11.94 3.18
N ALA A 63 0.84 -11.25 3.59
CA ALA A 63 0.49 -11.05 4.99
C ALA A 63 -0.80 -11.77 5.41
N GLN A 64 -1.45 -12.47 4.48
CA GLN A 64 -2.73 -13.17 4.69
C GLN A 64 -3.89 -12.22 4.98
N ALA A 65 -3.91 -11.06 4.32
CA ALA A 65 -4.96 -10.05 4.50
C ALA A 65 -6.31 -10.48 3.92
N GLY A 66 -7.41 -10.08 4.55
CA GLY A 66 -8.79 -10.26 4.08
C GLY A 66 -9.42 -8.97 3.56
N ASP A 67 -10.64 -9.09 3.05
CA ASP A 67 -11.45 -7.93 2.64
C ASP A 67 -11.69 -6.98 3.83
N GLY A 68 -11.55 -5.68 3.59
CA GLY A 68 -11.69 -4.64 4.61
C GLY A 68 -10.47 -4.40 5.50
N ASP A 69 -9.46 -5.29 5.48
CA ASP A 69 -8.26 -5.12 6.30
C ASP A 69 -7.50 -3.85 5.94
N LEU A 70 -6.97 -3.17 6.96
CA LEU A 70 -5.99 -2.12 6.78
C LEU A 70 -4.62 -2.77 6.64
N VAL A 71 -3.87 -2.41 5.59
CA VAL A 71 -2.64 -3.10 5.20
C VAL A 71 -1.55 -2.11 4.82
N LEU A 72 -0.30 -2.54 5.02
CA LEU A 72 0.88 -1.84 4.52
C LEU A 72 1.34 -2.47 3.21
N VAL A 73 1.43 -1.65 2.16
CA VAL A 73 1.77 -2.09 0.80
C VAL A 73 3.09 -1.50 0.37
N ASN A 74 4.06 -2.35 0.02
CA ASN A 74 5.28 -1.94 -0.65
C ASN A 74 5.02 -1.78 -2.15
N LYS A 75 5.31 -0.60 -2.74
CA LYS A 75 5.13 -0.26 -4.17
C LYS A 75 6.46 -0.25 -4.95
N GLU A 76 7.51 -0.88 -4.43
CA GLU A 76 8.82 -0.96 -5.07
C GLU A 76 9.09 -2.36 -5.63
N GLY A 77 9.21 -2.49 -6.95
CA GLY A 77 9.37 -3.78 -7.60
C GLY A 77 10.61 -4.58 -7.18
N GLY A 78 11.72 -3.92 -6.83
CA GLY A 78 12.93 -4.60 -6.34
C GLY A 78 12.68 -5.33 -5.02
N SER A 79 12.21 -4.58 -4.02
CA SER A 79 11.82 -5.06 -2.69
C SER A 79 10.71 -6.11 -2.78
N ALA A 80 9.68 -5.87 -3.61
CA ALA A 80 8.60 -6.82 -3.84
C ALA A 80 9.13 -8.20 -4.32
N ARG A 81 10.05 -8.23 -5.29
CA ARG A 81 10.63 -9.51 -5.78
C ARG A 81 11.49 -10.22 -4.73
N MET A 82 12.16 -9.47 -3.85
CA MET A 82 12.89 -10.04 -2.71
C MET A 82 11.92 -10.70 -1.72
N ILE A 83 10.82 -10.03 -1.37
CA ILE A 83 9.78 -10.57 -0.47
C ILE A 83 9.16 -11.84 -1.05
N LEU A 84 8.83 -11.82 -2.34
CA LEU A 84 8.28 -13.00 -3.03
C LEU A 84 9.31 -14.13 -3.22
N LYS A 85 10.61 -13.87 -3.00
CA LYS A 85 11.72 -14.77 -3.35
C LYS A 85 11.68 -15.23 -4.82
N LYS A 86 11.25 -14.34 -5.72
CA LYS A 86 11.08 -14.62 -7.15
C LYS A 86 11.66 -13.47 -8.00
N PRO A 87 12.94 -13.54 -8.39
CA PRO A 87 13.70 -12.40 -8.95
C PRO A 87 13.21 -11.91 -10.31
N THR A 88 12.40 -12.69 -11.03
CA THR A 88 11.88 -12.36 -12.36
C THR A 88 10.36 -12.12 -12.36
N THR A 89 9.70 -12.14 -11.21
CA THR A 89 8.24 -11.95 -11.14
C THR A 89 7.89 -10.51 -11.55
N PRO A 90 6.94 -10.32 -12.47
CA PRO A 90 6.45 -8.99 -12.82
C PRO A 90 5.51 -8.47 -11.72
N VAL A 91 6.09 -8.08 -10.59
CA VAL A 91 5.38 -7.50 -9.44
C VAL A 91 5.96 -6.13 -9.11
N GLN A 92 5.07 -5.22 -8.74
CA GLN A 92 5.43 -3.90 -8.23
C GLN A 92 4.87 -3.67 -6.83
N ALA A 93 3.71 -4.25 -6.50
CA ALA A 93 3.04 -4.07 -5.23
C ALA A 93 2.88 -5.38 -4.46
N VAL A 94 3.25 -5.37 -3.17
CA VAL A 94 3.12 -6.49 -2.24
C VAL A 94 2.57 -5.97 -0.91
N ILE A 95 1.55 -6.65 -0.38
CA ILE A 95 1.10 -6.45 1.00
C ILE A 95 2.11 -7.14 1.92
N VAL A 96 2.72 -6.38 2.83
CA VAL A 96 3.76 -6.86 3.74
C VAL A 96 3.26 -7.01 5.18
N ALA A 97 2.17 -6.36 5.56
CA ALA A 97 1.59 -6.44 6.90
C ALA A 97 0.09 -6.09 6.88
N VAL A 98 -0.65 -6.68 7.82
CA VAL A 98 -1.97 -6.20 8.28
C VAL A 98 -1.71 -5.25 9.46
N VAL A 99 -2.45 -4.16 9.54
CA VAL A 99 -2.25 -3.08 10.51
C VAL A 99 -3.32 -3.17 11.60
N ASP A 100 -2.90 -3.50 12.82
CA ASP A 100 -3.79 -3.56 14.00
C ASP A 100 -4.07 -2.18 14.61
N GLY A 101 -3.10 -1.27 14.52
CA GLY A 101 -3.18 0.06 15.10
C GLY A 101 -2.01 0.95 14.67
N MET A 102 -2.20 2.26 14.79
CA MET A 102 -1.20 3.27 14.44
C MET A 102 -1.23 4.41 15.43
N ASP A 103 -0.05 4.85 15.86
CA ASP A 103 0.11 6.05 16.68
C ASP A 103 0.70 7.17 15.83
N ILE A 104 -0.11 8.18 15.54
CA ILE A 104 0.30 9.33 14.73
C ILE A 104 0.69 10.47 15.67
N THR A 105 2.00 10.67 15.83
CA THR A 105 2.52 11.83 16.58
C THR A 105 2.78 12.97 15.61
N SER A 106 2.03 14.07 15.74
CA SER A 106 2.28 15.29 14.99
C SER A 106 3.52 16.00 15.55
N SER A 107 4.69 15.79 14.95
CA SER A 107 5.88 16.58 15.28
C SER A 107 5.74 17.97 14.70
N VAL A 108 5.35 18.95 15.53
CA VAL A 108 5.49 20.37 15.18
C VAL A 108 6.97 20.67 15.05
N ARG A 109 7.46 20.88 13.82
CA ARG A 109 8.78 21.45 13.60
C ARG A 109 8.74 22.92 14.02
N THR A 110 9.01 23.21 15.28
CA THR A 110 9.35 24.59 15.67
C THR A 110 10.74 24.87 15.13
N ASN A 111 10.82 25.62 14.03
CA ASN A 111 12.08 26.26 13.64
C ASN A 111 12.45 27.25 14.75
N THR A 112 13.30 26.81 15.68
CA THR A 112 13.99 27.68 16.62
C THR A 112 15.44 27.22 16.70
N ASP A 113 16.08 27.21 15.53
CA ASP A 113 17.54 27.29 15.46
C ASP A 113 17.89 28.78 15.45
N SER A 114 18.25 29.28 16.64
CA SER A 114 18.94 30.55 16.86
C SER A 114 20.42 30.43 16.52
#